data_AF-A0A151EG34-F1
#
_entry.id   AF-A0A151EG34-F1
#
_cell.length_a   1.000
_cell.length_b   1.000
_cell.length_c   1.000
_cell.angle_alpha   90.00
_cell.angle_beta   90.00
_cell.angle_gamma   90.00
#
_symmetry.space_group_name_H-M   'P 1'
#
loop_
_entity.id
_entity.type
_entity.pdbx_description
1 polymer ?
#
loop_
_entity_poly.entity_id
_entity_poly.type
_entity_poly.pdbx_seq_one_letter_code
_entity_poly.pdbx_strand_id
1 'polypeptide(L)'
;MSKTILTIGVIILFICMSLNSISSIQIQNKPIIQSYRGNTLYVGGNGSGNYTRIQDAIDNASDGDTVYVYNGMYDLDEMIIVNKSIGIIGENKVNTIIDGSGISIVVSRVSISGFTIQNGSGIEIMPIFTESNNNTISGNIIKSNGNLFIGAITIINSSYNTISNNSFFNCGLWLPAYHNFVYNNTVNGKPLVYLEDASDEYIDDAGQVILISCNNITVKNLELDNAMIGVQLFGCINCYIINNVFLNNSFTGIFLFNSNNNIISGNIILNNTLGILFLASIFNMISRNSFKNNVYNLFLVISSCNLIQYNNFKYQKKISNILSGDSDNKYMGNFWKKPRLLPIIIWGFKTNRFGFIPFLPSLDVDWRPAKKPNDIDSTESRWAEFEIVIPRTRASNLQYLRLLEQYPLLKQFPQKLPFCSVIDLYTSYQM
;
A
#
# COMPACT_ATOMS: atom_id res chain seq x y z
N MET A 1 12.16 15.69 13.12
CA MET A 1 11.58 14.66 14.02
C MET A 1 12.49 13.42 14.10
N SER A 2 12.80 12.97 15.33
CA SER A 2 13.23 11.61 15.72
C SER A 2 13.21 11.50 17.27
N LYS A 3 12.18 11.08 18.03
CA LYS A 3 10.94 10.31 17.77
C LYS A 3 11.20 9.18 16.77
N THR A 4 12.03 8.21 17.17
CA THR A 4 12.54 7.13 16.31
C THR A 4 11.37 6.33 15.83
N ILE A 5 10.83 6.79 14.71
CA ILE A 5 9.55 6.32 14.29
C ILE A 5 8.59 6.86 15.44
N LEU A 6 7.85 7.97 15.30
CA LEU A 6 6.69 8.22 16.22
C LEU A 6 5.58 7.24 15.84
N THR A 7 5.52 6.98 14.55
CA THR A 7 5.86 5.71 13.93
C THR A 7 6.48 4.63 14.86
N ILE A 8 6.41 3.35 14.59
CA ILE A 8 5.44 2.71 13.77
C ILE A 8 4.09 3.27 14.21
N GLY A 9 3.97 3.68 15.51
CA GLY A 9 3.02 4.44 16.35
C GLY A 9 2.14 5.50 15.71
N VAL A 10 1.47 5.01 14.70
CA VAL A 10 0.17 4.40 14.96
C VAL A 10 0.34 2.82 15.03
N ILE A 11 1.40 2.19 14.53
CA ILE A 11 1.65 0.72 14.35
C ILE A 11 0.51 0.22 13.53
N ILE A 12 0.26 0.94 12.45
CA ILE A 12 -0.94 0.77 11.65
C ILE A 12 -2.21 1.15 12.46
N LEU A 13 -2.10 1.32 13.81
CA LEU A 13 -2.92 1.52 15.05
C LEU A 13 -4.26 0.85 15.03
N PHE A 14 -4.80 0.84 13.86
CA PHE A 14 -5.73 -0.11 13.34
C PHE A 14 -4.98 -0.97 12.32
N ILE A 15 -4.22 -2.00 12.71
CA ILE A 15 -3.77 -3.04 11.76
C ILE A 15 -4.86 -3.38 10.76
N CYS A 16 -6.10 -3.40 11.26
CA CYS A 16 -7.30 -3.04 10.52
C CYS A 16 -8.46 -2.49 11.43
N MET A 17 -8.37 -2.59 12.77
CA MET A 17 -9.45 -2.75 13.79
C MET A 17 -10.87 -3.24 13.35
N SER A 18 -11.10 -3.74 12.15
CA SER A 18 -12.42 -4.21 11.70
C SER A 18 -12.38 -5.17 10.51
N LEU A 19 -11.41 -6.08 10.39
CA LEU A 19 -11.46 -7.23 9.43
C LEU A 19 -12.68 -8.16 9.63
N ASN A 20 -13.72 -7.73 10.33
CA ASN A 20 -15.02 -8.35 10.22
C ASN A 20 -15.65 -7.88 8.91
N SER A 21 -15.64 -8.76 7.92
CA SER A 21 -16.83 -8.88 7.08
C SER A 21 -17.99 -9.23 8.00
N ILE A 22 -18.69 -8.23 8.55
CA ILE A 22 -20.08 -8.45 8.93
C ILE A 22 -20.75 -8.71 7.59
N SER A 23 -21.10 -9.96 7.34
CA SER A 23 -22.04 -10.33 6.29
C SER A 23 -23.15 -9.29 6.31
N SER A 24 -23.23 -8.46 5.27
CA SER A 24 -24.23 -7.41 5.19
C SER A 24 -25.56 -8.05 5.54
N ILE A 25 -26.14 -7.69 6.68
CA ILE A 25 -27.56 -7.94 6.91
C ILE A 25 -28.20 -7.20 5.75
N GLN A 26 -28.86 -7.94 4.85
CA GLN A 26 -29.74 -7.37 3.86
C GLN A 26 -30.86 -6.67 4.62
N ILE A 27 -30.62 -5.42 5.02
CA ILE A 27 -31.70 -4.50 5.30
C ILE A 27 -32.40 -4.38 3.95
N GLN A 28 -33.57 -5.02 3.84
CA GLN A 28 -34.48 -4.74 2.75
C GLN A 28 -34.77 -3.24 2.79
N ASN A 29 -34.01 -2.47 2.03
CA ASN A 29 -34.34 -1.10 1.71
C ASN A 29 -35.64 -1.17 0.93
N LYS A 30 -36.73 -0.99 1.66
CA LYS A 30 -38.03 -0.68 1.10
C LYS A 30 -37.80 0.44 0.06
N PRO A 31 -38.24 0.30 -1.19
CA PRO A 31 -37.95 1.29 -2.21
C PRO A 31 -38.68 2.58 -1.82
N ILE A 32 -37.95 3.54 -1.28
CA ILE A 32 -38.42 4.90 -1.20
C ILE A 32 -38.22 5.46 -2.60
N ILE A 33 -39.32 5.62 -3.33
CA ILE A 33 -39.35 6.37 -4.57
C ILE A 33 -39.12 7.83 -4.17
N GLN A 34 -37.86 8.25 -4.09
CA GLN A 34 -37.49 9.66 -3.87
C GLN A 34 -37.28 10.33 -5.22
N SER A 35 -38.01 11.42 -5.42
CA SER A 35 -38.02 12.28 -6.60
C SER A 35 -36.60 12.78 -6.94
N TYR A 36 -36.01 12.28 -8.03
CA TYR A 36 -34.65 12.61 -8.51
C TYR A 36 -34.54 13.99 -9.18
N ARG A 37 -34.82 15.07 -8.45
CA ARG A 37 -34.23 16.39 -8.73
C ARG A 37 -33.97 17.11 -7.42
N GLY A 38 -32.88 16.75 -6.75
CA GLY A 38 -32.34 17.58 -5.68
C GLY A 38 -31.99 18.97 -6.21
N ASN A 39 -31.99 19.95 -5.32
CA ASN A 39 -31.67 21.33 -5.65
C ASN A 39 -30.18 21.48 -6.00
N THR A 40 -29.85 22.53 -6.75
CA THR A 40 -28.45 22.93 -6.96
C THR A 40 -28.12 24.14 -6.10
N LEU A 41 -27.12 23.99 -5.24
CA LEU A 41 -26.54 25.06 -4.43
C LEU A 41 -25.25 25.52 -5.10
N TYR A 42 -25.09 26.83 -5.26
CA TYR A 42 -23.99 27.41 -6.04
C TYR A 42 -22.94 28.04 -5.12
N VAL A 43 -21.66 27.77 -5.37
CA VAL A 43 -20.53 28.31 -4.61
C VAL A 43 -19.63 29.15 -5.53
N GLY A 44 -19.26 30.35 -5.09
CA GLY A 44 -18.50 31.32 -5.87
C GLY A 44 -19.34 32.02 -6.95
N GLY A 45 -18.69 32.60 -7.96
CA GLY A 45 -19.36 33.36 -9.03
C GLY A 45 -20.04 34.65 -8.54
N ASN A 46 -20.80 35.29 -9.43
CA ASN A 46 -21.42 36.62 -9.19
C ASN A 46 -22.95 36.55 -8.95
N GLY A 47 -23.51 35.35 -8.75
CA GLY A 47 -24.95 35.14 -8.57
C GLY A 47 -25.43 35.52 -7.17
N SER A 48 -26.63 36.12 -7.08
CA SER A 48 -27.27 36.37 -5.79
C SER A 48 -27.64 35.05 -5.11
N GLY A 49 -27.33 34.92 -3.82
CA GLY A 49 -27.59 33.71 -3.03
C GLY A 49 -26.52 32.62 -3.16
N ASN A 50 -25.45 32.87 -3.92
CA ASN A 50 -24.31 31.95 -3.98
C ASN A 50 -23.54 31.97 -2.65
N TYR A 51 -23.11 30.79 -2.22
CA TYR A 51 -22.22 30.63 -1.09
C TYR A 51 -20.80 31.07 -1.46
N THR A 52 -20.05 31.57 -0.49
CA THR A 52 -18.62 31.86 -0.68
C THR A 52 -17.76 30.65 -0.37
N ARG A 53 -18.16 29.82 0.60
CA ARG A 53 -17.46 28.61 1.02
C ARG A 53 -18.20 27.36 0.58
N ILE A 54 -17.44 26.33 0.21
CA ILE A 54 -18.01 25.03 -0.19
C ILE A 54 -18.71 24.36 1.01
N GLN A 55 -18.12 24.44 2.21
CA GLN A 55 -18.71 23.84 3.41
C GLN A 55 -20.10 24.42 3.72
N ASP A 56 -20.27 25.74 3.63
CA ASP A 56 -21.56 26.39 3.91
C ASP A 56 -22.69 25.88 2.98
N ALA A 57 -22.36 25.60 1.72
CA ALA A 57 -23.30 25.01 0.78
C ALA A 57 -23.62 23.55 1.13
N ILE A 58 -22.63 22.76 1.55
CA ILE A 58 -22.83 21.38 2.00
C ILE A 58 -23.70 21.33 3.25
N ASP A 59 -23.46 22.22 4.21
CA ASP A 59 -24.21 22.28 5.47
C ASP A 59 -25.69 22.60 5.25
N ASN A 60 -25.99 23.43 4.23
CA ASN A 60 -27.36 23.77 3.83
C ASN A 60 -27.99 22.79 2.84
N ALA A 61 -27.24 21.83 2.30
CA ALA A 61 -27.75 20.84 1.37
C ALA A 61 -28.55 19.73 2.06
N SER A 62 -29.46 19.14 1.30
CA SER A 62 -30.17 17.90 1.63
C SER A 62 -29.63 16.72 0.81
N ASP A 63 -29.86 15.49 1.26
CA ASP A 63 -29.51 14.30 0.48
C ASP A 63 -30.18 14.35 -0.91
N GLY A 64 -29.39 14.06 -1.95
CA GLY A 64 -29.80 14.15 -3.35
C GLY A 64 -29.53 15.50 -4.02
N ASP A 65 -29.16 16.54 -3.27
CA ASP A 65 -28.78 17.85 -3.81
C ASP A 65 -27.42 17.80 -4.53
N THR A 66 -27.13 18.88 -5.27
CA THR A 66 -25.84 19.12 -5.92
C THR A 66 -25.24 20.45 -5.46
N VAL A 67 -23.97 20.44 -5.04
CA VAL A 67 -23.17 21.63 -4.84
C VAL A 67 -22.34 21.88 -6.09
N TYR A 68 -22.67 22.95 -6.83
CA TYR A 68 -21.95 23.38 -8.02
C TYR A 68 -20.98 24.51 -7.67
N VAL A 69 -19.71 24.34 -8.00
CA VAL A 69 -18.63 25.25 -7.62
C VAL A 69 -18.06 25.91 -8.88
N TYR A 70 -18.21 27.23 -8.99
CA TYR A 70 -17.67 28.00 -10.10
C TYR A 70 -16.14 28.01 -10.10
N ASN A 71 -15.54 28.42 -11.22
CA ASN A 71 -14.10 28.64 -11.33
C ASN A 71 -13.60 29.59 -10.23
N GLY A 72 -12.44 29.26 -9.68
CA GLY A 72 -11.86 29.99 -8.56
C GLY A 72 -10.85 29.13 -7.80
N MET A 73 -10.07 29.80 -6.95
CA MET A 73 -9.20 29.16 -5.98
C MET A 73 -9.86 29.24 -4.61
N TYR A 74 -10.06 28.08 -3.99
CA TYR A 74 -10.67 27.92 -2.69
C TYR A 74 -9.59 27.42 -1.74
N ASP A 75 -8.97 28.37 -1.03
CA ASP A 75 -7.94 28.11 -0.03
C ASP A 75 -8.58 27.60 1.26
N LEU A 76 -8.11 26.45 1.75
CA LEU A 76 -8.70 25.70 2.83
C LEU A 76 -7.77 25.57 4.03
N ASP A 77 -8.04 26.38 5.05
CA ASP A 77 -7.45 26.21 6.39
C ASP A 77 -8.02 24.98 7.13
N GLU A 78 -9.22 24.53 6.74
CA GLU A 78 -9.94 23.40 7.34
C GLU A 78 -10.45 22.44 6.27
N MET A 79 -10.59 21.17 6.64
CA MET A 79 -11.03 20.12 5.73
C MET A 79 -12.53 20.25 5.45
N ILE A 80 -12.92 20.10 4.18
CA ILE A 80 -14.34 20.02 3.80
C ILE A 80 -14.88 18.67 4.26
N ILE A 81 -15.93 18.68 5.08
CA ILE A 81 -16.60 17.48 5.58
C ILE A 81 -17.89 17.25 4.81
N VAL A 82 -17.93 16.17 4.02
CA VAL A 82 -19.12 15.75 3.27
C VAL A 82 -19.87 14.69 4.06
N ASN A 83 -20.96 15.12 4.70
CA ASN A 83 -21.83 14.29 5.52
C ASN A 83 -23.26 14.15 4.96
N LYS A 84 -23.48 14.60 3.71
CA LYS A 84 -24.72 14.44 2.93
C LYS A 84 -24.48 13.61 1.67
N SER A 85 -25.47 12.83 1.25
CA SER A 85 -25.43 12.04 0.01
C SER A 85 -25.66 12.94 -1.21
N ILE A 86 -24.64 13.70 -1.63
CA ILE A 86 -24.76 14.78 -2.62
C ILE A 86 -23.74 14.66 -3.76
N GLY A 87 -24.01 15.36 -4.86
CA GLY A 87 -23.01 15.65 -5.89
C GLY A 87 -22.25 16.94 -5.60
N ILE A 88 -20.94 16.95 -5.80
CA ILE A 88 -20.08 18.12 -5.72
C ILE A 88 -19.34 18.24 -7.04
N ILE A 89 -19.61 19.30 -7.80
CA ILE A 89 -19.15 19.45 -9.17
C ILE A 89 -18.44 20.79 -9.33
N GLY A 90 -17.17 20.74 -9.69
CA GLY A 90 -16.43 21.91 -10.14
C GLY A 90 -16.73 22.21 -11.60
N GLU A 91 -16.93 23.49 -11.91
CA GLU A 91 -17.21 23.99 -13.26
C GLU A 91 -16.17 23.52 -14.28
N ASN A 92 -14.89 23.54 -13.88
CA ASN A 92 -13.80 23.10 -14.74
C ASN A 92 -12.63 22.57 -13.91
N LYS A 93 -12.24 21.31 -14.14
CA LYS A 93 -11.14 20.68 -13.40
C LYS A 93 -9.80 21.42 -13.42
N VAL A 94 -9.55 22.30 -14.40
CA VAL A 94 -8.31 23.08 -14.48
C VAL A 94 -8.41 24.37 -13.65
N ASN A 95 -9.60 24.98 -13.58
CA ASN A 95 -9.78 26.34 -13.04
C ASN A 95 -10.60 26.40 -11.73
N THR A 96 -11.24 25.30 -11.33
CA THR A 96 -11.86 25.14 -10.01
C THR A 96 -10.87 24.40 -9.10
N ILE A 97 -10.15 25.15 -8.29
CA ILE A 97 -9.00 24.68 -7.51
C ILE A 97 -9.35 24.68 -6.03
N ILE A 98 -9.24 23.52 -5.40
CA ILE A 98 -9.24 23.37 -3.94
C ILE A 98 -7.77 23.27 -3.51
N ASP A 99 -7.30 24.24 -2.74
CA ASP A 99 -5.91 24.33 -2.28
C ASP A 99 -5.86 24.22 -0.75
N GLY A 100 -5.00 23.37 -0.21
CA GLY A 100 -4.90 23.12 1.23
C GLY A 100 -5.76 21.93 1.69
N SER A 101 -6.14 21.94 2.97
CA SER A 101 -6.57 20.80 3.81
C SER A 101 -7.14 19.56 3.10
N GLY A 102 -8.14 19.70 2.22
CA GLY A 102 -8.70 18.61 1.41
C GLY A 102 -10.18 18.35 1.70
N ILE A 103 -10.64 17.14 1.37
CA ILE A 103 -12.04 16.71 1.49
C ILE A 103 -12.12 15.39 2.26
N SER A 104 -12.95 15.31 3.29
CA SER A 104 -13.31 14.08 3.99
C SER A 104 -14.75 13.69 3.67
N ILE A 105 -14.94 12.47 3.17
CA ILE A 105 -16.24 11.87 2.89
C ILE A 105 -16.56 10.89 4.01
N VAL A 106 -17.63 11.18 4.77
CA VAL A 106 -18.04 10.38 5.93
C VAL A 106 -19.41 9.72 5.75
N VAL A 107 -19.98 9.80 4.55
CA VAL A 107 -21.29 9.22 4.18
C VAL A 107 -21.20 8.51 2.84
N SER A 108 -22.14 7.61 2.53
CA SER A 108 -22.23 6.91 1.25
C SER A 108 -22.85 7.78 0.16
N ARG A 109 -22.71 7.39 -1.12
CA ARG A 109 -23.39 7.99 -2.29
C ARG A 109 -23.04 9.46 -2.55
N VAL A 110 -21.79 9.85 -2.29
CA VAL A 110 -21.23 11.14 -2.71
C VAL A 110 -20.63 11.04 -4.10
N SER A 111 -20.76 12.07 -4.92
CA SER A 111 -19.98 12.20 -6.16
C SER A 111 -19.14 13.47 -6.15
N ILE A 112 -17.86 13.38 -6.53
CA ILE A 112 -16.93 14.51 -6.62
C ILE A 112 -16.28 14.51 -8.01
N SER A 113 -16.43 15.62 -8.73
CA SER A 113 -15.84 15.76 -10.07
C SER A 113 -15.53 17.19 -10.44
N GLY A 114 -14.65 17.39 -11.42
CA GLY A 114 -14.42 18.70 -12.00
C GLY A 114 -13.49 19.61 -11.19
N PHE A 115 -12.62 19.06 -10.34
CA PHE A 115 -11.70 19.84 -9.51
C PHE A 115 -10.23 19.59 -9.87
N THR A 116 -9.39 20.62 -9.65
CA THR A 116 -8.00 20.42 -9.22
C THR A 116 -7.98 20.45 -7.70
N ILE A 117 -7.38 19.45 -7.06
CA ILE A 117 -7.18 19.41 -5.60
C ILE A 117 -5.68 19.35 -5.36
N GLN A 118 -5.13 20.23 -4.53
CA GLN A 118 -3.68 20.33 -4.34
C GLN A 118 -3.22 20.81 -2.96
N ASN A 119 -1.93 20.54 -2.66
CA ASN A 119 -1.17 20.97 -1.49
C ASN A 119 -1.81 20.67 -0.12
N GLY A 120 -2.60 19.60 -0.02
CA GLY A 120 -3.22 19.16 1.23
C GLY A 120 -3.25 17.64 1.38
N SER A 121 -4.22 17.15 2.14
CA SER A 121 -4.42 15.71 2.31
C SER A 121 -4.98 15.04 1.04
N GLY A 122 -5.73 15.78 0.22
CA GLY A 122 -6.45 15.24 -0.94
C GLY A 122 -7.90 14.87 -0.60
N ILE A 123 -8.36 13.68 -1.00
CA ILE A 123 -9.71 13.17 -0.69
C ILE A 123 -9.62 11.91 0.16
N GLU A 124 -10.32 11.91 1.30
CA GLU A 124 -10.33 10.81 2.25
C GLU A 124 -11.74 10.19 2.37
N ILE A 125 -11.85 8.90 2.05
CA ILE A 125 -12.99 8.04 2.38
C ILE A 125 -12.56 7.17 3.56
N MET A 126 -12.58 7.77 4.76
CA MET A 126 -12.07 7.17 6.00
C MET A 126 -13.05 7.37 7.18
N PRO A 127 -14.30 6.87 7.08
CA PRO A 127 -15.22 6.90 8.22
C PRO A 127 -14.65 6.12 9.41
N ILE A 128 -14.72 6.72 10.61
CA ILE A 128 -14.11 6.15 11.84
C ILE A 128 -14.93 4.97 12.41
N PHE A 129 -16.25 4.99 12.25
CA PHE A 129 -17.17 4.03 12.90
C PHE A 129 -18.14 3.33 11.95
N THR A 130 -18.11 3.64 10.66
CA THR A 130 -19.07 3.17 9.65
C THR A 130 -18.36 2.89 8.33
N GLU A 131 -19.09 2.38 7.32
CA GLU A 131 -18.60 2.30 5.94
C GLU A 131 -19.11 3.50 5.12
N SER A 132 -18.35 3.91 4.11
CA SER A 132 -18.73 4.95 3.15
C SER A 132 -18.66 4.36 1.74
N ASN A 133 -19.78 3.81 1.30
CA ASN A 133 -19.88 3.00 0.10
C ASN A 133 -20.52 3.76 -1.06
N ASN A 134 -20.36 3.27 -2.28
CA ASN A 134 -21.01 3.80 -3.48
C ASN A 134 -20.68 5.28 -3.78
N ASN A 135 -19.50 5.75 -3.37
CA ASN A 135 -19.04 7.08 -3.74
C ASN A 135 -18.36 7.05 -5.10
N THR A 136 -18.38 8.18 -5.82
CA THR A 136 -17.70 8.33 -7.11
C THR A 136 -16.77 9.52 -7.07
N ILE A 137 -15.47 9.30 -7.25
CA ILE A 137 -14.48 10.37 -7.44
C ILE A 137 -13.99 10.27 -8.87
N SER A 138 -14.34 11.25 -9.71
CA SER A 138 -14.03 11.14 -11.13
C SER A 138 -13.69 12.45 -11.82
N GLY A 139 -12.85 12.37 -12.85
CA GLY A 139 -12.56 13.53 -13.70
C GLY A 139 -11.77 14.65 -13.01
N ASN A 140 -11.04 14.34 -11.92
CA ASN A 140 -10.28 15.32 -11.16
C ASN A 140 -8.79 15.32 -11.50
N ILE A 141 -8.12 16.43 -11.21
CA ILE A 141 -6.67 16.57 -11.23
C ILE A 141 -6.22 16.62 -9.77
N ILE A 142 -5.38 15.66 -9.35
CA ILE A 142 -4.94 15.52 -7.97
C ILE A 142 -3.42 15.73 -7.93
N LYS A 143 -2.92 16.74 -7.20
CA LYS A 143 -1.51 17.14 -7.29
C LYS A 143 -0.88 17.40 -5.93
N SER A 144 0.32 16.84 -5.71
CA SER A 144 1.12 17.15 -4.51
C SER A 144 0.34 17.00 -3.19
N ASN A 145 -0.57 16.03 -3.17
CA ASN A 145 -1.45 15.74 -2.05
C ASN A 145 -1.02 14.46 -1.33
N GLY A 146 -1.57 14.30 -0.14
CA GLY A 146 -1.28 13.20 0.73
C GLY A 146 -0.07 13.51 1.61
N ASN A 147 0.18 12.62 2.55
CA ASN A 147 1.32 12.73 3.45
C ASN A 147 1.88 11.33 3.71
N LEU A 148 2.76 11.19 4.70
CA LEU A 148 3.37 9.91 5.03
C LEU A 148 2.38 8.82 5.48
N PHE A 149 1.11 9.16 5.74
CA PHE A 149 0.12 8.26 6.32
C PHE A 149 -1.14 8.09 5.47
N ILE A 150 -1.33 8.88 4.41
CA ILE A 150 -2.52 8.86 3.56
C ILE A 150 -2.13 9.17 2.12
N GLY A 151 -2.78 8.49 1.18
CA GLY A 151 -2.71 8.80 -0.24
C GLY A 151 -3.54 10.03 -0.58
N ALA A 152 -3.30 10.57 -1.76
CA ALA A 152 -4.02 11.75 -2.25
C ALA A 152 -5.50 11.45 -2.54
N ILE A 153 -5.81 10.19 -2.84
CA ILE A 153 -7.12 9.63 -2.56
C ILE A 153 -6.89 8.43 -1.65
N THR A 154 -7.58 8.36 -0.52
CA THR A 154 -7.49 7.24 0.42
C THR A 154 -8.87 6.62 0.64
N ILE A 155 -8.97 5.29 0.55
CA ILE A 155 -10.21 4.55 0.82
C ILE A 155 -9.91 3.44 1.81
N ILE A 156 -10.55 3.48 2.99
CA ILE A 156 -10.37 2.48 4.05
C ILE A 156 -11.75 1.96 4.48
N ASN A 157 -11.86 0.64 4.67
CA ASN A 157 -13.07 -0.04 5.16
C ASN A 157 -14.34 0.39 4.41
N SER A 158 -14.23 0.55 3.09
CA SER A 158 -15.30 1.06 2.25
C SER A 158 -15.24 0.37 0.89
N SER A 159 -16.41 -0.03 0.40
CA SER A 159 -16.60 -0.87 -0.78
C SER A 159 -17.50 -0.17 -1.80
N TYR A 160 -17.46 -0.67 -3.03
CA TYR A 160 -18.28 -0.21 -4.15
C TYR A 160 -18.05 1.27 -4.52
N ASN A 161 -16.90 1.83 -4.16
CA ASN A 161 -16.53 3.17 -4.60
C ASN A 161 -15.93 3.12 -6.00
N THR A 162 -16.19 4.15 -6.80
CA THR A 162 -15.67 4.30 -8.15
C THR A 162 -14.66 5.44 -8.19
N ILE A 163 -13.42 5.11 -8.54
CA ILE A 163 -12.35 6.08 -8.81
C ILE A 163 -12.04 6.01 -10.30
N SER A 164 -12.39 7.03 -11.06
CA SER A 164 -12.22 6.96 -12.52
C SER A 164 -11.85 8.27 -13.20
N ASN A 165 -11.07 8.19 -14.29
CA ASN A 165 -10.72 9.37 -15.09
C ASN A 165 -10.00 10.48 -14.30
N ASN A 166 -9.31 10.14 -13.21
CA ASN A 166 -8.51 11.08 -12.43
C ASN A 166 -7.04 11.06 -12.88
N SER A 167 -6.38 12.22 -12.81
CA SER A 167 -4.96 12.38 -13.11
C SER A 167 -4.18 12.81 -11.87
N PHE A 168 -3.34 11.92 -11.35
CA PHE A 168 -2.47 12.15 -10.20
C PHE A 168 -1.09 12.64 -10.65
N PHE A 169 -0.54 13.63 -9.93
CA PHE A 169 0.82 14.13 -10.14
C PHE A 169 1.56 14.26 -8.82
N ASN A 170 2.75 13.65 -8.73
CA ASN A 170 3.56 13.62 -7.51
C ASN A 170 2.82 13.05 -6.29
N CYS A 171 1.84 12.17 -6.53
CA CYS A 171 0.98 11.55 -5.52
C CYS A 171 0.32 10.29 -6.13
N GLY A 172 -0.59 9.64 -5.39
CA GLY A 172 -1.28 8.45 -5.88
C GLY A 172 -2.48 8.05 -5.05
N LEU A 173 -3.05 6.91 -5.39
CA LEU A 173 -4.18 6.29 -4.70
C LEU A 173 -3.66 5.34 -3.62
N TRP A 174 -4.27 5.36 -2.44
CA TRP A 174 -4.06 4.34 -1.41
C TRP A 174 -5.39 3.66 -1.08
N LEU A 175 -5.48 2.37 -1.39
CA LEU A 175 -6.75 1.62 -1.33
C LEU A 175 -6.52 0.25 -0.67
N PRO A 176 -6.41 0.16 0.67
CA PRO A 176 -6.41 -1.10 1.40
C PRO A 176 -7.85 -1.59 1.67
N ALA A 177 -8.64 -1.81 0.61
CA ALA A 177 -10.05 -2.19 0.70
C ALA A 177 -10.48 -3.05 -0.51
N TYR A 178 -11.57 -3.80 -0.34
CA TYR A 178 -12.13 -4.71 -1.34
C TYR A 178 -13.32 -4.09 -2.08
N HIS A 179 -13.66 -4.69 -3.22
CA HIS A 179 -14.85 -4.44 -4.05
C HIS A 179 -14.97 -3.00 -4.53
N ASN A 180 -13.87 -2.38 -4.93
CA ASN A 180 -13.87 -1.01 -5.48
C ASN A 180 -13.56 -1.03 -6.98
N PHE A 181 -14.05 -0.02 -7.70
CA PHE A 181 -13.87 0.11 -9.14
C PHE A 181 -12.87 1.22 -9.44
N VAL A 182 -11.67 0.86 -9.89
CA VAL A 182 -10.61 1.81 -10.24
C VAL A 182 -10.22 1.62 -11.70
N TYR A 183 -10.54 2.60 -12.55
CA TYR A 183 -10.28 2.50 -14.00
C TYR A 183 -10.02 3.85 -14.65
N ASN A 184 -9.27 3.86 -15.76
CA ASN A 184 -8.93 5.07 -16.52
C ASN A 184 -8.27 6.18 -15.67
N ASN A 185 -7.53 5.82 -14.62
CA ASN A 185 -6.75 6.81 -13.87
C ASN A 185 -5.30 6.77 -14.33
N THR A 186 -4.62 7.91 -14.20
CA THR A 186 -3.19 8.01 -14.52
C THR A 186 -2.40 8.54 -13.34
N VAL A 187 -1.20 7.99 -13.10
CA VAL A 187 -0.20 8.54 -12.17
C VAL A 187 0.99 8.99 -12.99
N ASN A 188 1.34 10.28 -12.89
CA ASN A 188 2.46 10.89 -13.62
C ASN A 188 2.43 10.63 -15.14
N GLY A 189 1.22 10.58 -15.71
CA GLY A 189 1.00 10.37 -17.14
C GLY A 189 0.95 8.92 -17.60
N LYS A 190 1.20 7.94 -16.72
CA LYS A 190 1.08 6.50 -17.01
C LYS A 190 -0.18 5.90 -16.36
N PRO A 191 -0.67 4.73 -16.81
CA PRO A 191 -1.83 4.08 -16.21
C PRO A 191 -1.64 3.79 -14.71
N LEU A 192 -2.69 3.98 -13.91
CA LEU A 192 -2.81 3.37 -12.59
C LEU A 192 -3.44 2.00 -12.77
N VAL A 193 -2.68 0.94 -12.51
CA VAL A 193 -3.18 -0.43 -12.61
C VAL A 193 -3.74 -0.88 -11.27
N TYR A 194 -5.02 -1.26 -11.27
CA TYR A 194 -5.71 -1.84 -10.13
C TYR A 194 -6.24 -3.21 -10.54
N LEU A 195 -5.88 -4.24 -9.78
CA LEU A 195 -6.42 -5.59 -9.93
C LEU A 195 -6.94 -6.08 -8.58
N GLU A 196 -8.11 -6.71 -8.62
CA GLU A 196 -8.72 -7.37 -7.48
C GLU A 196 -9.09 -8.81 -7.87
N ASP A 197 -8.77 -9.78 -7.01
CA ASP A 197 -9.02 -11.22 -7.21
C ASP A 197 -8.50 -11.78 -8.56
N ALA A 198 -7.53 -11.09 -9.17
CA ALA A 198 -6.94 -11.48 -10.44
C ALA A 198 -5.87 -12.55 -10.24
N SER A 199 -5.61 -13.34 -11.28
CA SER A 199 -4.49 -14.28 -11.31
C SER A 199 -3.80 -14.30 -12.66
N ASP A 200 -2.53 -14.67 -12.67
CA ASP A 200 -1.75 -14.96 -13.88
C ASP A 200 -1.57 -13.77 -14.85
N GLU A 201 -1.66 -12.54 -14.33
CA GLU A 201 -1.49 -11.32 -15.12
C GLU A 201 -0.05 -10.82 -15.14
N TYR A 202 0.28 -10.10 -16.21
CA TYR A 202 1.58 -9.47 -16.43
C TYR A 202 1.42 -7.96 -16.61
N ILE A 203 2.18 -7.18 -15.83
CA ILE A 203 2.13 -5.72 -15.80
C ILE A 203 3.51 -5.14 -16.11
N ASP A 204 3.62 -4.44 -17.24
CA ASP A 204 4.83 -3.78 -17.75
C ASP A 204 4.62 -2.33 -18.23
N ASP A 205 3.43 -1.76 -18.05
CA ASP A 205 3.20 -0.32 -18.12
C ASP A 205 2.27 0.17 -16.99
N ALA A 206 2.83 0.94 -16.06
CA ALA A 206 2.08 1.60 -14.99
C ALA A 206 2.88 2.75 -14.36
N GLY A 207 2.17 3.76 -13.87
CA GLY A 207 2.71 4.79 -12.96
C GLY A 207 2.52 4.43 -11.48
N GLN A 208 1.56 3.54 -11.20
CA GLN A 208 1.31 2.94 -9.89
C GLN A 208 0.59 1.61 -10.08
N VAL A 209 0.89 0.62 -9.23
CA VAL A 209 0.21 -0.69 -9.24
C VAL A 209 -0.39 -0.99 -7.87
N ILE A 210 -1.66 -1.38 -7.85
CA ILE A 210 -2.39 -1.78 -6.65
C ILE A 210 -3.00 -3.16 -6.90
N LEU A 211 -2.59 -4.15 -6.11
CA LEU A 211 -3.07 -5.53 -6.18
C LEU A 211 -3.80 -5.88 -4.88
N ILE A 212 -5.03 -6.36 -5.00
CA ILE A 212 -5.90 -6.76 -3.89
C ILE A 212 -6.28 -8.23 -4.07
N SER A 213 -5.98 -9.09 -3.11
CA SER A 213 -6.26 -10.54 -3.15
C SER A 213 -5.79 -11.26 -4.42
N CYS A 214 -4.77 -10.76 -5.10
CA CYS A 214 -4.30 -11.33 -6.35
C CYS A 214 -3.32 -12.49 -6.13
N ASN A 215 -3.23 -13.38 -7.11
CA ASN A 215 -2.30 -14.50 -7.09
C ASN A 215 -1.45 -14.57 -8.38
N ASN A 216 -0.17 -14.92 -8.28
CA ASN A 216 0.68 -15.15 -9.45
C ASN A 216 0.78 -13.96 -10.43
N ILE A 217 0.68 -12.72 -9.93
CA ILE A 217 0.84 -11.51 -10.75
C ILE A 217 2.32 -11.19 -10.93
N THR A 218 2.74 -10.88 -12.16
CA THR A 218 4.10 -10.42 -12.45
C THR A 218 4.10 -8.94 -12.78
N VAL A 219 4.81 -8.14 -11.98
CA VAL A 219 5.05 -6.71 -12.20
C VAL A 219 6.52 -6.52 -12.54
N LYS A 220 6.83 -6.11 -13.78
CA LYS A 220 8.21 -6.14 -14.26
C LYS A 220 8.58 -4.99 -15.18
N ASN A 221 9.85 -4.56 -15.09
CA ASN A 221 10.47 -3.56 -15.97
C ASN A 221 9.80 -2.17 -15.92
N LEU A 222 9.13 -1.84 -14.82
CA LEU A 222 8.50 -0.54 -14.64
C LEU A 222 9.48 0.49 -14.07
N GLU A 223 9.27 1.74 -14.45
CA GLU A 223 9.78 2.91 -13.73
C GLU A 223 8.61 3.58 -13.01
N LEU A 224 8.63 3.46 -11.68
CA LEU A 224 7.61 3.88 -10.73
C LEU A 224 8.17 5.00 -9.86
N ASP A 225 8.05 6.22 -10.38
CA ASP A 225 8.64 7.41 -9.81
C ASP A 225 7.60 8.43 -9.34
N ASN A 226 7.95 9.18 -8.29
CA ASN A 226 7.15 10.29 -7.77
C ASN A 226 5.67 9.92 -7.50
N ALA A 227 5.40 8.67 -7.09
CA ALA A 227 4.10 8.30 -6.56
C ALA A 227 4.13 8.35 -5.02
N MET A 228 2.99 8.09 -4.39
CA MET A 228 2.99 7.83 -2.94
C MET A 228 3.54 6.43 -2.64
N ILE A 229 2.96 5.43 -3.32
CA ILE A 229 3.35 4.02 -3.29
C ILE A 229 3.55 3.58 -4.74
N GLY A 230 4.69 2.97 -5.06
CA GLY A 230 4.91 2.44 -6.41
C GLY A 230 4.08 1.19 -6.67
N VAL A 231 4.25 0.18 -5.81
CA VAL A 231 3.50 -1.09 -5.85
C VAL A 231 2.90 -1.39 -4.47
N GLN A 232 1.59 -1.66 -4.42
CA GLN A 232 0.88 -2.15 -3.25
C GLN A 232 0.39 -3.58 -3.48
N LEU A 233 0.67 -4.48 -2.53
CA LEU A 233 0.07 -5.81 -2.41
C LEU A 233 -0.73 -5.88 -1.12
N PHE A 234 -2.01 -6.20 -1.23
CA PHE A 234 -2.92 -6.40 -0.10
C PHE A 234 -3.54 -7.78 -0.22
N GLY A 235 -3.25 -8.70 0.71
CA GLY A 235 -3.76 -10.07 0.66
C GLY A 235 -3.23 -10.92 -0.51
N CYS A 236 -2.13 -10.52 -1.16
CA CYS A 236 -1.65 -11.18 -2.38
C CYS A 236 -0.71 -12.36 -2.09
N ILE A 237 -0.68 -13.33 -3.00
CA ILE A 237 0.15 -14.53 -2.87
C ILE A 237 0.88 -14.87 -4.17
N ASN A 238 2.10 -15.39 -4.08
CA ASN A 238 2.89 -15.84 -5.23
C ASN A 238 3.13 -14.77 -6.32
N CYS A 239 3.10 -13.48 -5.98
CA CYS A 239 3.36 -12.41 -6.94
C CYS A 239 4.86 -12.12 -7.10
N TYR A 240 5.25 -11.59 -8.26
CA TYR A 240 6.62 -11.34 -8.66
C TYR A 240 6.81 -9.87 -8.99
N ILE A 241 7.56 -9.15 -8.15
CA ILE A 241 7.94 -7.75 -8.37
C ILE A 241 9.40 -7.75 -8.80
N ILE A 242 9.64 -7.68 -10.12
CA ILE A 242 10.94 -8.01 -10.71
C ILE A 242 11.50 -6.86 -11.55
N ASN A 243 12.78 -6.52 -11.41
CA ASN A 243 13.48 -5.58 -12.30
C ASN A 243 12.82 -4.21 -12.46
N ASN A 244 12.12 -3.72 -11.44
CA ASN A 244 11.50 -2.39 -11.47
C ASN A 244 12.43 -1.34 -10.84
N VAL A 245 12.22 -0.08 -11.21
CA VAL A 245 12.88 1.09 -10.63
C VAL A 245 11.85 1.86 -9.80
N PHE A 246 12.09 1.96 -8.49
CA PHE A 246 11.26 2.72 -7.55
C PHE A 246 12.00 3.97 -7.10
N LEU A 247 11.54 5.15 -7.52
CA LEU A 247 12.28 6.40 -7.35
C LEU A 247 11.43 7.50 -6.69
N ASN A 248 11.95 8.13 -5.64
CA ASN A 248 11.33 9.33 -5.02
C ASN A 248 9.86 9.13 -4.58
N ASN A 249 9.46 7.91 -4.21
CA ASN A 249 8.11 7.68 -3.69
C ASN A 249 8.00 8.24 -2.27
N SER A 250 6.97 9.06 -2.06
CA SER A 250 6.85 9.88 -0.85
C SER A 250 6.62 9.03 0.41
N PHE A 251 5.96 7.87 0.28
CA PHE A 251 5.77 6.91 1.37
C PHE A 251 6.66 5.67 1.23
N THR A 252 6.40 4.79 0.25
CA THR A 252 7.21 3.58 0.06
C THR A 252 7.34 3.18 -1.41
N GLY A 253 8.45 2.58 -1.80
CA GLY A 253 8.56 1.98 -3.14
C GLY A 253 7.59 0.80 -3.29
N ILE A 254 7.68 -0.15 -2.36
CA ILE A 254 6.83 -1.35 -2.34
C ILE A 254 6.17 -1.48 -0.97
N PHE A 255 4.86 -1.76 -0.94
CA PHE A 255 4.08 -2.03 0.25
C PHE A 255 3.45 -3.42 0.19
N LEU A 256 3.61 -4.22 1.25
CA LEU A 256 2.96 -5.52 1.40
C LEU A 256 2.18 -5.56 2.71
N PHE A 257 0.90 -5.91 2.61
CA PHE A 257 0.01 -6.16 3.73
C PHE A 257 -0.60 -7.55 3.62
N ASN A 258 -0.45 -8.38 4.67
CA ASN A 258 -0.98 -9.76 4.71
C ASN A 258 -0.69 -10.54 3.41
N SER A 259 0.49 -10.35 2.84
CA SER A 259 0.84 -10.86 1.51
C SER A 259 2.02 -11.82 1.61
N ASN A 260 1.83 -13.04 1.12
CA ASN A 260 2.68 -14.17 1.47
C ASN A 260 3.30 -14.82 0.22
N ASN A 261 4.43 -15.50 0.37
CA ASN A 261 5.06 -16.26 -0.72
C ASN A 261 5.39 -15.43 -1.99
N ASN A 262 5.61 -14.12 -1.86
CA ASN A 262 5.94 -13.25 -2.99
C ASN A 262 7.45 -13.17 -3.21
N ILE A 263 7.85 -12.88 -4.45
CA ILE A 263 9.25 -12.67 -4.83
C ILE A 263 9.45 -11.21 -5.24
N ILE A 264 10.36 -10.53 -4.54
CA ILE A 264 10.79 -9.18 -4.86
C ILE A 264 12.26 -9.26 -5.28
N SER A 265 12.54 -9.16 -6.58
CA SER A 265 13.88 -9.45 -7.10
C SER A 265 14.41 -8.47 -8.15
N GLY A 266 15.70 -8.19 -8.11
CA GLY A 266 16.36 -7.38 -9.15
C GLY A 266 15.91 -5.92 -9.22
N ASN A 267 15.19 -5.41 -8.22
CA ASN A 267 14.66 -4.04 -8.25
C ASN A 267 15.72 -3.02 -7.83
N ILE A 268 15.61 -1.81 -8.37
CA ILE A 268 16.41 -0.64 -8.01
C ILE A 268 15.52 0.32 -7.21
N ILE A 269 15.86 0.54 -5.93
CA ILE A 269 15.00 1.25 -4.97
C ILE A 269 15.75 2.45 -4.41
N LEU A 270 15.37 3.64 -4.86
CA LEU A 270 16.14 4.87 -4.73
C LEU A 270 15.35 6.04 -4.14
N ASN A 271 15.93 6.73 -3.17
CA ASN A 271 15.43 8.02 -2.64
C ASN A 271 13.98 8.00 -2.13
N ASN A 272 13.45 6.83 -1.74
CA ASN A 272 12.12 6.72 -1.16
C ASN A 272 12.19 7.00 0.36
N THR A 273 11.06 7.33 0.99
CA THR A 273 11.01 7.36 2.46
C THR A 273 11.27 5.94 3.01
N LEU A 274 10.44 4.97 2.60
CA LEU A 274 10.68 3.54 2.82
C LEU A 274 11.01 2.88 1.48
N GLY A 275 12.04 2.04 1.44
CA GLY A 275 12.34 1.26 0.24
C GLY A 275 11.27 0.19 0.03
N ILE A 276 11.15 -0.72 1.01
CA ILE A 276 10.09 -1.72 1.08
C ILE A 276 9.54 -1.78 2.50
N LEU A 277 8.22 -1.86 2.62
CA LEU A 277 7.49 -2.06 3.88
C LEU A 277 6.69 -3.36 3.83
N PHE A 278 6.92 -4.23 4.81
CA PHE A 278 6.16 -5.44 5.07
C PHE A 278 5.33 -5.28 6.32
N LEU A 279 4.10 -5.78 6.24
CA LEU A 279 3.19 -5.87 7.36
C LEU A 279 2.42 -7.18 7.34
N ALA A 280 2.49 -7.93 8.45
CA ALA A 280 1.78 -9.20 8.62
C ALA A 280 2.06 -10.18 7.46
N SER A 281 3.27 -10.13 6.91
CA SER A 281 3.60 -10.78 5.63
C SER A 281 4.75 -11.78 5.84
N ILE A 282 4.54 -13.03 5.43
CA ILE A 282 5.42 -14.16 5.73
C ILE A 282 5.84 -14.93 4.46
N PHE A 283 6.96 -15.64 4.57
CA PHE A 283 7.49 -16.52 3.51
C PHE A 283 7.81 -15.81 2.18
N ASN A 284 8.07 -14.50 2.20
CA ASN A 284 8.47 -13.77 1.01
C ASN A 284 9.98 -13.84 0.82
N MET A 285 10.42 -13.71 -0.44
CA MET A 285 11.83 -13.65 -0.82
C MET A 285 12.19 -12.28 -1.37
N ILE A 286 13.10 -11.57 -0.68
CA ILE A 286 13.69 -10.32 -1.13
C ILE A 286 15.11 -10.61 -1.58
N SER A 287 15.35 -10.61 -2.89
CA SER A 287 16.64 -11.04 -3.44
C SER A 287 17.21 -10.10 -4.48
N ARG A 288 18.54 -9.90 -4.48
CA ARG A 288 19.23 -9.16 -5.55
C ARG A 288 18.71 -7.73 -5.80
N ASN A 289 18.07 -7.10 -4.82
CA ASN A 289 17.61 -5.72 -4.94
C ASN A 289 18.73 -4.74 -4.58
N SER A 290 18.71 -3.55 -5.18
CA SER A 290 19.65 -2.47 -4.92
C SER A 290 18.96 -1.30 -4.24
N PHE A 291 19.28 -1.07 -2.97
CA PHE A 291 18.75 0.02 -2.19
C PHE A 291 19.77 1.15 -2.08
N LYS A 292 19.36 2.39 -2.37
CA LYS A 292 20.22 3.56 -2.19
C LYS A 292 19.46 4.81 -1.80
N ASN A 293 20.01 5.54 -0.81
CA ASN A 293 19.52 6.84 -0.36
C ASN A 293 18.06 6.87 0.13
N ASN A 294 17.45 5.72 0.42
CA ASN A 294 16.16 5.69 1.12
C ASN A 294 16.34 6.13 2.57
N VAL A 295 15.28 6.63 3.22
CA VAL A 295 15.34 6.93 4.66
C VAL A 295 15.48 5.63 5.46
N TYR A 296 14.68 4.61 5.11
CA TYR A 296 14.85 3.22 5.53
C TYR A 296 14.79 2.30 4.31
N ASN A 297 15.66 1.29 4.23
CA ASN A 297 15.72 0.42 3.06
C ASN A 297 14.68 -0.70 3.10
N LEU A 298 14.60 -1.42 4.21
CA LEU A 298 13.62 -2.48 4.42
C LEU A 298 13.02 -2.34 5.82
N PHE A 299 11.70 -2.37 5.91
CA PHE A 299 11.01 -2.32 7.18
C PHE A 299 10.04 -3.51 7.30
N LEU A 300 10.24 -4.35 8.32
CA LEU A 300 9.42 -5.54 8.57
C LEU A 300 8.63 -5.33 9.86
N VAL A 301 7.30 -5.36 9.78
CA VAL A 301 6.41 -5.18 10.93
C VAL A 301 5.53 -6.42 11.07
N ILE A 302 5.60 -7.10 12.20
CA ILE A 302 4.85 -8.34 12.46
C ILE A 302 5.03 -9.33 11.28
N SER A 303 6.27 -9.48 10.79
CA SER A 303 6.57 -10.16 9.53
C SER A 303 7.77 -11.06 9.75
N SER A 304 7.55 -12.38 9.67
CA SER A 304 8.51 -13.42 10.05
C SER A 304 8.67 -14.48 8.94
N CYS A 305 9.66 -15.36 9.11
CA CYS A 305 9.99 -16.43 8.17
C CYS A 305 10.20 -15.94 6.70
N ASN A 306 10.64 -14.68 6.50
CA ASN A 306 11.03 -14.15 5.18
C ASN A 306 12.52 -14.39 4.89
N LEU A 307 12.89 -14.44 3.61
CA LEU A 307 14.26 -14.64 3.14
C LEU A 307 14.80 -13.36 2.48
N ILE A 308 15.81 -12.75 3.08
CA ILE A 308 16.47 -11.54 2.61
C ILE A 308 17.88 -11.89 2.19
N GLN A 309 18.13 -12.01 0.89
CA GLN A 309 19.42 -12.51 0.41
C GLN A 309 20.01 -11.79 -0.80
N TYR A 310 21.34 -11.70 -0.85
CA TYR A 310 22.05 -11.13 -2.00
C TYR A 310 21.64 -9.70 -2.38
N ASN A 311 21.05 -8.94 -1.45
CA ASN A 311 20.67 -7.55 -1.69
C ASN A 311 21.87 -6.61 -1.48
N ASN A 312 21.77 -5.41 -2.05
CA ASN A 312 22.76 -4.36 -1.95
C ASN A 312 22.19 -3.16 -1.19
N PHE A 313 22.53 -3.03 0.09
CA PHE A 313 22.17 -1.88 0.92
C PHE A 313 23.28 -0.82 0.88
N LYS A 314 23.18 0.16 -0.05
CA LYS A 314 24.23 1.16 -0.35
C LYS A 314 23.80 2.56 0.11
N TYR A 315 24.63 3.29 0.87
CA TYR A 315 24.42 4.70 1.28
C TYR A 315 23.12 5.01 2.07
N GLN A 316 23.20 5.89 3.07
CA GLN A 316 22.11 6.16 4.02
C GLN A 316 22.10 7.62 4.47
N LYS A 317 20.90 8.16 4.75
CA LYS A 317 20.72 9.39 5.51
C LYS A 317 20.62 9.16 7.05
N LYS A 318 20.23 7.96 7.53
CA LYS A 318 20.08 7.59 8.96
C LYS A 318 20.53 6.15 9.28
N ILE A 319 20.76 5.85 10.57
CA ILE A 319 21.62 4.77 11.09
C ILE A 319 21.03 3.33 11.00
N SER A 320 19.71 3.13 10.86
CA SER A 320 19.12 1.77 10.81
C SER A 320 18.71 1.35 9.40
N ASN A 321 19.42 0.38 8.81
CA ASN A 321 19.13 -0.18 7.49
C ASN A 321 17.82 -0.97 7.42
N ILE A 322 17.57 -1.72 8.50
CA ILE A 322 16.47 -2.65 8.65
C ILE A 322 15.99 -2.52 10.07
N LEU A 323 14.68 -2.53 10.23
CA LEU A 323 14.03 -2.67 11.51
C LEU A 323 13.11 -3.89 11.37
N SER A 324 13.30 -4.88 12.22
CA SER A 324 12.44 -6.09 12.25
C SER A 324 11.52 -6.05 13.47
N GLY A 325 10.23 -6.21 13.26
CA GLY A 325 9.23 -6.30 14.33
C GLY A 325 9.15 -7.68 14.99
N ASP A 326 9.80 -8.69 14.42
CA ASP A 326 9.93 -10.05 14.96
C ASP A 326 11.28 -10.66 14.57
N SER A 327 11.75 -11.61 15.38
CA SER A 327 12.85 -12.52 15.02
C SER A 327 12.28 -13.70 14.24
N ASP A 328 13.05 -14.25 13.29
CA ASP A 328 12.79 -15.43 12.44
C ASP A 328 12.91 -15.11 10.93
N ASN A 329 13.45 -13.95 10.56
CA ASN A 329 13.80 -13.67 9.18
C ASN A 329 15.24 -14.12 8.89
N LYS A 330 15.47 -14.67 7.69
CA LYS A 330 16.77 -15.19 7.30
C LYS A 330 17.50 -14.17 6.44
N TYR A 331 18.71 -13.80 6.87
CA TYR A 331 19.59 -12.91 6.13
C TYR A 331 20.83 -13.66 5.66
N MET A 332 21.17 -13.55 4.37
CA MET A 332 22.36 -14.20 3.83
C MET A 332 22.92 -13.46 2.62
N GLY A 333 24.23 -13.26 2.55
CA GLY A 333 24.89 -12.78 1.34
C GLY A 333 24.55 -11.33 0.99
N ASN A 334 23.96 -10.55 1.89
CA ASN A 334 23.66 -9.16 1.60
C ASN A 334 24.92 -8.30 1.73
N PHE A 335 25.05 -7.28 0.89
CA PHE A 335 26.10 -6.29 0.97
C PHE A 335 25.64 -5.06 1.76
N TRP A 336 26.43 -4.67 2.76
CA TRP A 336 26.02 -3.68 3.78
C TRP A 336 26.93 -2.45 3.79
N LYS A 337 26.82 -1.61 2.76
CA LYS A 337 27.61 -0.39 2.49
C LYS A 337 29.10 -0.62 2.27
N LYS A 338 29.73 -1.50 3.03
CA LYS A 338 31.15 -1.85 2.98
C LYS A 338 31.33 -3.37 3.11
N PRO A 339 32.46 -3.92 2.63
CA PRO A 339 32.81 -5.32 2.84
C PRO A 339 32.76 -5.68 4.33
N ARG A 340 32.24 -6.87 4.66
CA ARG A 340 32.20 -7.39 6.03
C ARG A 340 32.72 -8.83 6.04
N LEU A 341 33.52 -9.15 7.06
CA LEU A 341 34.04 -10.50 7.31
C LEU A 341 33.30 -11.22 8.44
N LEU A 342 32.68 -10.44 9.33
CA LEU A 342 31.94 -10.93 10.49
C LEU A 342 30.43 -10.84 10.24
N PRO A 343 29.63 -11.72 10.89
CA PRO A 343 28.18 -11.60 10.87
C PRO A 343 27.70 -10.21 11.24
N ILE A 344 26.57 -9.79 10.65
CA ILE A 344 25.92 -8.52 10.99
C ILE A 344 24.68 -8.80 11.80
N ILE A 345 24.64 -8.18 12.97
CA ILE A 345 23.46 -8.15 13.81
C ILE A 345 22.43 -7.21 13.18
N ILE A 346 21.22 -7.74 12.99
CA ILE A 346 20.04 -7.01 12.53
C ILE A 346 19.16 -6.79 13.75
N TRP A 347 19.12 -5.54 14.20
CA TRP A 347 18.32 -5.15 15.35
C TRP A 347 16.86 -4.99 14.97
N GLY A 348 16.02 -5.45 15.88
CA GLY A 348 14.59 -5.27 15.83
C GLY A 348 13.98 -5.11 17.22
N PHE A 349 12.66 -5.08 17.25
CA PHE A 349 11.85 -5.10 18.45
C PHE A 349 10.93 -6.32 18.37
N LYS A 350 10.43 -6.84 19.49
CA LYS A 350 9.38 -7.86 19.48
C LYS A 350 8.00 -7.21 19.51
N THR A 351 7.06 -7.87 18.86
CA THR A 351 5.63 -7.56 18.96
C THR A 351 4.89 -8.67 19.71
N ASN A 352 3.77 -8.36 20.36
CA ASN A 352 2.85 -9.34 20.96
C ASN A 352 1.43 -9.15 20.42
N ARG A 353 0.49 -10.00 20.86
CA ARG A 353 -0.93 -9.94 20.47
C ARG A 353 -1.64 -8.61 20.77
N PHE A 354 -1.03 -7.72 21.56
CA PHE A 354 -1.55 -6.41 21.95
C PHE A 354 -0.76 -5.24 21.33
N GLY A 355 0.24 -5.52 20.48
CA GLY A 355 1.03 -4.52 19.77
C GLY A 355 2.53 -4.56 20.04
N PHE A 356 3.18 -3.42 19.80
CA PHE A 356 4.63 -3.24 19.94
C PHE A 356 5.07 -3.28 21.41
N ILE A 357 6.13 -4.04 21.71
CA ILE A 357 6.80 -4.01 23.01
C ILE A 357 8.12 -3.24 22.84
N PRO A 358 8.19 -1.95 23.23
CA PRO A 358 9.35 -1.09 22.93
C PRO A 358 10.69 -1.55 23.52
N PHE A 359 10.64 -2.44 24.52
CA PHE A 359 11.79 -2.78 25.37
C PHE A 359 12.24 -4.24 25.26
N LEU A 360 11.62 -5.02 24.36
CA LEU A 360 12.05 -6.40 24.13
C LEU A 360 12.71 -6.48 22.75
N PRO A 361 14.05 -6.41 22.65
CA PRO A 361 14.73 -6.45 21.37
C PRO A 361 14.48 -7.80 20.68
N SER A 362 14.30 -7.77 19.36
CA SER A 362 14.42 -8.94 18.50
C SER A 362 15.75 -8.86 17.76
N LEU A 363 16.32 -10.02 17.45
CA LEU A 363 17.61 -10.13 16.80
C LEU A 363 17.54 -11.13 15.67
N ASP A 364 17.89 -10.69 14.47
CA ASP A 364 18.28 -11.56 13.38
C ASP A 364 19.76 -11.32 13.06
N VAL A 365 20.37 -12.23 12.31
CA VAL A 365 21.80 -12.15 11.96
C VAL A 365 21.98 -12.48 10.48
N ASP A 366 22.65 -11.60 9.74
CA ASP A 366 23.26 -11.97 8.47
C ASP A 366 24.59 -12.67 8.76
N TRP A 367 24.57 -14.00 8.72
CA TRP A 367 25.73 -14.83 9.06
C TRP A 367 26.84 -14.77 8.02
N ARG A 368 26.53 -14.40 6.78
CA ARG A 368 27.46 -14.44 5.64
C ARG A 368 27.31 -13.19 4.78
N PRO A 369 27.59 -11.99 5.31
CA PRO A 369 27.47 -10.76 4.53
C PRO A 369 28.46 -10.76 3.35
N ALA A 370 28.05 -10.16 2.24
CA ALA A 370 28.86 -10.09 1.04
C ALA A 370 30.07 -9.14 1.21
N LYS A 371 31.20 -9.54 0.62
CA LYS A 371 32.44 -8.76 0.61
C LYS A 371 32.47 -7.68 -0.48
N LYS A 372 31.66 -7.84 -1.53
CA LYS A 372 31.50 -6.87 -2.60
C LYS A 372 30.01 -6.70 -2.90
N PRO A 373 29.59 -5.60 -3.53
CA PRO A 373 28.23 -5.49 -4.04
C PRO A 373 27.89 -6.71 -4.90
N ASN A 374 26.69 -7.26 -4.69
CA ASN A 374 26.14 -8.34 -5.50
C ASN A 374 25.80 -7.84 -6.90
N ASP A 375 25.93 -8.71 -7.91
CA ASP A 375 25.49 -8.41 -9.26
C ASP A 375 23.95 -8.44 -9.32
N ILE A 376 23.36 -7.34 -9.79
CA ILE A 376 21.91 -7.11 -9.86
C ILE A 376 21.37 -7.40 -11.27
N ASP A 377 22.24 -7.47 -12.28
CA ASP A 377 21.82 -7.64 -13.68
C ASP A 377 21.16 -9.00 -13.92
N SER A 378 20.06 -8.93 -14.67
CA SER A 378 19.12 -10.03 -14.94
C SER A 378 19.46 -10.86 -16.18
N THR A 379 20.69 -10.79 -16.69
CA THR A 379 21.11 -11.58 -17.85
C THR A 379 21.50 -12.99 -17.42
N GLU A 380 20.52 -13.91 -17.52
CA GLU A 380 20.64 -15.34 -17.86
C GLU A 380 21.55 -16.29 -17.06
N SER A 381 22.36 -15.88 -16.09
CA SER A 381 23.26 -16.81 -15.40
C SER A 381 22.91 -16.96 -13.92
N ARG A 382 22.59 -18.20 -13.54
CA ARG A 382 22.46 -18.75 -12.17
C ARG A 382 21.07 -18.76 -11.53
N TRP A 383 20.04 -19.19 -12.25
CA TRP A 383 18.91 -19.85 -11.57
C TRP A 383 19.21 -21.31 -11.21
N ALA A 384 20.30 -21.90 -11.75
CA ALA A 384 20.64 -23.31 -11.61
C ALA A 384 21.44 -23.70 -10.34
N GLU A 385 21.88 -22.74 -9.51
CA GLU A 385 22.76 -23.03 -8.35
C GLU A 385 22.14 -22.78 -6.97
N PHE A 386 20.86 -22.42 -6.88
CA PHE A 386 20.28 -22.01 -5.60
C PHE A 386 19.41 -23.08 -4.96
N GLU A 387 19.90 -23.61 -3.84
CA GLU A 387 19.12 -24.41 -2.88
C GLU A 387 17.83 -23.65 -2.53
N ILE A 388 16.69 -24.16 -3.00
CA ILE A 388 15.38 -23.76 -2.49
C ILE A 388 15.30 -24.27 -1.05
N VAL A 389 15.58 -23.41 -0.07
CA VAL A 389 15.29 -23.69 1.33
C VAL A 389 13.78 -23.51 1.51
N ILE A 390 13.00 -24.56 1.20
CA ILE A 390 11.57 -24.61 1.50
C ILE A 390 11.42 -24.70 3.03
N PRO A 391 10.82 -23.70 3.70
CA PRO A 391 10.57 -23.79 5.14
C PRO A 391 9.48 -24.83 5.43
N ARG A 392 9.81 -25.86 6.23
CA ARG A 392 8.89 -26.91 6.66
C ARG A 392 7.90 -26.38 7.70
N THR A 393 6.60 -26.57 7.48
CA THR A 393 5.55 -26.49 8.53
C THR A 393 4.89 -27.86 8.72
N ARG A 394 4.28 -28.13 9.89
CA ARG A 394 3.57 -29.40 10.18
C ARG A 394 2.43 -29.71 9.19
N ALA A 395 1.87 -28.71 8.52
CA ALA A 395 0.83 -28.85 7.50
C ALA A 395 1.36 -29.12 6.08
N SER A 396 2.67 -28.95 5.84
CA SER A 396 3.31 -29.07 4.50
C SER A 396 3.80 -30.49 4.15
N ASN A 397 3.61 -31.49 5.02
CA ASN A 397 4.16 -32.82 4.81
C ASN A 397 3.58 -33.51 3.55
N LEU A 398 2.30 -33.32 3.21
CA LEU A 398 1.72 -34.01 2.05
C LEU A 398 2.19 -33.45 0.70
N GLN A 399 2.32 -32.12 0.57
CA GLN A 399 2.85 -31.47 -0.65
C GLN A 399 4.35 -31.69 -0.81
N TYR A 400 5.11 -31.67 0.30
CA TYR A 400 6.55 -31.97 0.29
C TYR A 400 6.85 -33.42 -0.09
N LEU A 401 6.05 -34.39 0.41
CA LEU A 401 6.19 -35.79 0.02
C LEU A 401 5.90 -36.02 -1.46
N ARG A 402 4.88 -35.35 -2.03
CA ARG A 402 4.61 -35.38 -3.48
C ARG A 402 5.76 -34.78 -4.32
N LEU A 403 6.39 -33.71 -3.84
CA LEU A 403 7.58 -33.11 -4.49
C LEU A 403 8.81 -34.03 -4.42
N LEU A 404 9.00 -34.79 -3.34
CA LEU A 404 10.09 -35.77 -3.20
C LEU A 404 9.88 -37.04 -4.05
N GLU A 405 8.63 -37.39 -4.35
CA GLU A 405 8.29 -38.43 -5.34
C GLU A 405 8.56 -37.96 -6.76
N GLN A 406 8.32 -36.67 -7.04
CA GLN A 406 8.55 -36.06 -8.35
C GLN A 406 10.03 -35.75 -8.65
N TYR A 407 10.88 -35.52 -7.63
CA TYR A 407 12.29 -35.15 -7.80
C TYR A 407 13.23 -35.93 -6.84
N PRO A 408 13.70 -37.14 -7.22
CA PRO A 408 14.44 -38.06 -6.34
C PRO A 408 15.79 -37.53 -5.80
N LEU A 409 16.40 -36.56 -6.47
CA LEU A 409 17.69 -35.96 -6.10
C LEU A 409 17.63 -35.15 -4.80
N LEU A 410 16.44 -34.69 -4.40
CA LEU A 410 16.23 -33.93 -3.16
C LEU A 410 16.40 -34.80 -1.89
N LYS A 411 16.45 -36.14 -2.02
CA LYS A 411 16.67 -37.06 -0.89
C LYS A 411 18.11 -37.09 -0.37
N GLN A 412 19.06 -36.46 -1.07
CA GLN A 412 20.49 -36.57 -0.78
C GLN A 412 21.05 -35.46 0.15
N PHE A 413 20.24 -34.48 0.57
CA PHE A 413 20.70 -33.34 1.37
C PHE A 413 20.45 -33.52 2.90
N PRO A 414 21.40 -33.13 3.76
CA PRO A 414 21.30 -33.35 5.21
C PRO A 414 20.23 -32.48 5.88
N GLN A 415 19.31 -33.13 6.61
CA GLN A 415 18.24 -32.47 7.35
C GLN A 415 18.73 -31.92 8.69
N LYS A 416 19.10 -30.63 8.77
CA LYS A 416 19.11 -29.89 10.05
C LYS A 416 18.85 -28.40 9.84
N LEU A 417 17.78 -27.88 10.47
CA LEU A 417 17.61 -26.55 11.11
C LEU A 417 16.14 -26.39 11.57
N PRO A 418 15.85 -25.56 12.60
CA PRO A 418 14.69 -25.73 13.48
C PRO A 418 13.37 -25.25 12.89
N PHE A 419 12.28 -25.76 13.44
CA PHE A 419 10.90 -25.42 13.13
C PHE A 419 10.64 -23.89 13.31
N CYS A 420 9.93 -23.23 12.38
CA CYS A 420 9.28 -21.93 12.69
C CYS A 420 8.32 -22.23 13.86
N SER A 421 8.50 -21.59 15.01
CA SER A 421 7.48 -21.63 16.06
C SER A 421 6.31 -20.78 15.59
N VAL A 422 5.26 -21.45 15.10
CA VAL A 422 3.94 -20.84 15.03
C VAL A 422 3.55 -20.56 16.47
N ILE A 423 3.71 -19.33 16.93
CA ILE A 423 2.89 -18.84 18.03
C ILE A 423 1.51 -18.64 17.40
N ASP A 424 0.55 -19.46 17.85
CA ASP A 424 -0.79 -19.61 17.31
C ASP A 424 -1.46 -18.26 16.95
N LEU A 425 -1.65 -18.04 15.65
CA LEU A 425 -2.65 -17.13 15.09
C LEU A 425 -3.67 -17.88 14.21
N TYR A 426 -3.66 -19.22 14.25
CA TYR A 426 -4.53 -20.11 13.47
C TYR A 426 -5.75 -20.60 14.28
N THR A 427 -6.49 -19.69 14.92
CA THR A 427 -7.86 -19.97 15.39
C THR A 427 -8.71 -18.69 15.40
N SER A 428 -8.98 -18.11 14.23
CA SER A 428 -10.17 -17.26 14.01
C SER A 428 -10.31 -16.88 12.52
N TYR A 429 -10.49 -17.86 11.64
CA TYR A 429 -10.95 -17.62 10.26
C TYR A 429 -11.94 -18.71 9.79
N GLN A 430 -12.71 -19.26 10.72
CA GLN A 430 -13.98 -19.94 10.45
C GLN A 430 -14.95 -19.70 11.59
N MET A 431 -15.74 -18.64 11.47
CA MET A 431 -17.19 -18.58 11.68
C MET A 431 -17.68 -17.15 11.47
#